data_AF-A0A2V7W5F7-F1
#
_entry.id   AF-A0A2V7W5F7-F1
#
_cell.length_a   1.000
_cell.length_b   1.000
_cell.length_c   1.000
_cell.angle_alpha   90.00
_cell.angle_beta   90.00
_cell.angle_gamma   90.00
#
_symmetry.space_group_name_H-M   'P 1'
#
loop_
_entity.id
_entity.type
_entity.pdbx_description
1 polymer ?
#
loop_
_entity_poly.entity_id
_entity_poly.type
_entity_poly.pdbx_seq_one_letter_code
_entity_poly.pdbx_strand_id
1 'polypeptide(L)'
;MRTRSIAVACIVFCAPLLLAQVKESVTVEVVDVPVYVFNTSGPIRNLKKDDFQLFVNGKPQAIDYFDVVDFTAVPQEQKASQVAIAPRDPRERRLFLLFFDLVFTRVEAIGRAQKAAVAMIDRASLADYFAIVTFTHNNGAQFIVPFTNDHAVARRAALTLSDSPFKDPLALTISAAERQAVDGNRLDDGEIIMQTTVNTLQRETADSANRMMPLKRLIEDQIAGFDLIGSRLAQLEGYKHFVMLSEGFNPNAVYSNPYATDNATTDAMKGMFDTFRRANVVIDAIDLGSPDRNSFLNDAIRMMAQETGGQFIQHTNDFKTALNVISDSTAYGYRLGFTMPRNARKGDNKIDVKLRNARSGATLSFRRGFSKTMEPANPSDGLRLADIILNDIPQSGPAPKISWRVRPFIDIDVTPEMVANGPVELLCYVFDSKGAVVDYKQRDVPAAGVVRGKLELPSGQYVVKVLMRSDNTIGFARQAIVIP
;
A
#
# COMPACT_ATOMS: atom_id res chain seq x y z
N MET A 1 21.24 -79.83 -52.20
CA MET A 1 21.68 -78.60 -52.91
C MET A 1 20.66 -77.52 -52.68
N ARG A 2 21.12 -76.42 -52.07
CA ARG A 2 20.65 -75.02 -52.16
C ARG A 2 19.30 -74.73 -52.86
N THR A 3 18.37 -74.09 -52.14
CA THR A 3 17.66 -72.89 -52.63
C THR A 3 17.00 -72.12 -51.48
N ARG A 4 16.98 -70.80 -51.62
CA ARG A 4 16.69 -69.76 -50.62
C ARG A 4 15.19 -69.59 -50.39
N SER A 5 14.77 -69.40 -49.14
CA SER A 5 13.44 -68.87 -48.78
C SER A 5 13.61 -67.51 -48.11
N ILE A 6 12.92 -66.50 -48.65
CA ILE A 6 12.87 -65.12 -48.17
C ILE A 6 11.97 -65.06 -46.95
N ALA A 7 12.48 -64.58 -45.81
CA ALA A 7 11.68 -64.29 -44.63
C ALA A 7 11.35 -62.80 -44.58
N VAL A 8 10.07 -62.45 -44.66
CA VAL A 8 9.54 -61.11 -44.43
C VAL A 8 9.26 -60.98 -42.92
N ALA A 9 9.99 -60.10 -42.24
CA ALA A 9 9.74 -59.75 -40.85
C ALA A 9 8.91 -58.45 -40.80
N CYS A 10 7.63 -58.56 -40.44
CA CYS A 10 6.78 -57.42 -40.12
C CYS A 10 7.07 -56.96 -38.68
N ILE A 11 7.71 -55.79 -38.53
CA ILE A 11 7.88 -55.11 -37.25
C ILE A 11 6.63 -54.27 -36.98
N VAL A 12 5.86 -54.65 -35.97
CA VAL A 12 4.73 -53.86 -35.45
C VAL A 12 5.27 -52.83 -34.48
N PHE A 13 5.19 -51.54 -34.84
CA PHE A 13 5.44 -50.42 -33.93
C PHE A 13 4.27 -50.28 -32.95
N CYS A 14 4.52 -50.55 -31.66
CA CYS A 14 3.58 -50.24 -30.58
C CYS A 14 4.04 -48.93 -29.92
N ALA A 15 3.34 -47.83 -30.22
CA ALA A 15 3.58 -46.56 -29.54
C ALA A 15 2.78 -46.54 -28.21
N PRO A 16 3.39 -46.22 -27.05
CA PRO A 16 2.64 -46.07 -25.82
C PRO A 16 1.87 -44.74 -25.83
N LEU A 17 0.54 -44.81 -25.73
CA LEU A 17 -0.31 -43.67 -25.41
C LEU A 17 -0.05 -43.25 -23.97
N LEU A 18 0.68 -42.15 -23.78
CA LEU A 18 0.75 -41.42 -22.52
C LEU A 18 -0.59 -40.71 -22.29
N LEU A 19 -1.45 -41.30 -21.47
CA LEU A 19 -2.61 -40.62 -20.91
C LEU A 19 -2.11 -39.50 -19.98
N ALA A 20 -2.28 -38.25 -20.41
CA ALA A 20 -2.07 -37.09 -19.55
C ALA A 20 -3.04 -37.16 -18.36
N GLN A 21 -2.52 -37.45 -17.16
CA GLN A 21 -3.26 -37.21 -15.93
C GLN A 21 -3.42 -35.70 -15.76
N VAL A 22 -4.63 -35.20 -16.01
CA VAL A 22 -5.03 -33.86 -15.60
C VAL A 22 -5.00 -33.83 -14.08
N LYS A 23 -3.95 -33.24 -13.49
CA LYS A 23 -3.96 -32.81 -12.10
C LYS A 23 -4.93 -31.63 -12.02
N GLU A 24 -6.18 -31.91 -11.66
CA GLU A 24 -7.14 -30.88 -11.31
C GLU A 24 -6.70 -30.30 -9.96
N SER A 25 -5.93 -29.20 -10.00
CA SER A 25 -5.62 -28.44 -8.80
C SER A 25 -6.86 -27.64 -8.40
N VAL A 26 -7.59 -28.10 -7.38
CA VAL A 26 -8.62 -27.29 -6.74
C VAL A 26 -7.89 -26.24 -5.90
N THR A 27 -7.63 -25.06 -6.49
CA THR A 27 -7.21 -23.90 -5.72
C THR A 27 -8.40 -23.45 -4.89
N VAL A 28 -8.40 -23.74 -3.60
CA VAL A 28 -9.39 -23.19 -2.67
C VAL A 28 -8.99 -21.75 -2.40
N GLU A 29 -9.69 -20.81 -3.05
CA GLU A 29 -9.53 -19.39 -2.76
C GLU A 29 -10.22 -19.06 -1.42
N VAL A 30 -9.41 -18.73 -0.42
CA VAL A 30 -9.87 -18.24 0.88
C VAL A 30 -9.92 -16.72 0.83
N VAL A 31 -11.01 -16.13 1.30
CA VAL A 31 -11.16 -14.68 1.44
C VAL A 31 -10.90 -14.29 2.89
N ASP A 32 -9.87 -13.46 3.09
CA ASP A 32 -9.55 -12.88 4.39
C ASP A 32 -10.36 -11.60 4.65
N VAL A 33 -10.98 -11.55 5.83
CA VAL A 33 -11.75 -10.41 6.35
C VAL A 33 -11.11 -9.91 7.64
N PRO A 34 -10.31 -8.83 7.56
CA PRO A 34 -9.94 -8.03 8.71
C PRO A 34 -11.16 -7.50 9.45
N VAL A 35 -11.19 -7.70 10.78
CA VAL A 35 -12.25 -7.19 11.66
C VAL A 35 -11.63 -6.54 12.89
N TYR A 36 -12.01 -5.28 13.12
CA TYR A 36 -11.67 -4.54 14.33
C TYR A 36 -12.92 -4.37 15.18
N VAL A 37 -12.78 -4.67 16.47
CA VAL A 37 -13.84 -4.46 17.47
C VAL A 37 -13.28 -3.56 18.54
N PHE A 38 -13.88 -2.40 18.76
CA PHE A 38 -13.36 -1.39 19.70
C PHE A 38 -14.49 -0.61 20.35
N ASN A 39 -14.15 0.12 21.40
CA ASN A 39 -15.03 1.10 22.04
C ASN A 39 -14.21 2.34 22.43
N THR A 40 -14.80 3.25 23.20
CA THR A 40 -14.12 4.47 23.67
C THR A 40 -12.89 4.21 24.54
N SER A 41 -12.73 3.01 25.09
CA SER A 41 -11.56 2.60 25.89
C SER A 41 -10.48 1.89 25.06
N GLY A 42 -10.68 1.70 23.76
CA GLY A 42 -9.75 1.03 22.84
C GLY A 42 -10.26 -0.32 22.32
N PRO A 43 -9.37 -1.20 21.84
CA PRO A 43 -9.76 -2.46 21.20
C PRO A 43 -10.33 -3.47 22.20
N ILE A 44 -11.43 -4.11 21.81
CA ILE A 44 -12.07 -5.20 22.55
C ILE A 44 -11.34 -6.50 22.20
N ARG A 45 -10.53 -6.98 23.15
CA ARG A 45 -9.71 -8.18 23.02
C ARG A 45 -10.45 -9.47 23.45
N ASN A 46 -9.82 -10.61 23.19
CA ASN A 46 -10.22 -11.95 23.62
C ASN A 46 -11.56 -12.48 23.06
N LEU A 47 -12.09 -11.90 21.98
CA LEU A 47 -13.24 -12.49 21.27
C LEU A 47 -12.82 -13.80 20.61
N LYS A 48 -13.79 -14.69 20.46
CA LYS A 48 -13.63 -16.01 19.85
C LYS A 48 -14.35 -16.06 18.50
N LYS A 49 -13.98 -17.03 17.67
CA LYS A 49 -14.62 -17.32 16.39
C LYS A 49 -16.15 -17.31 16.48
N ASP A 50 -16.71 -17.96 17.51
CA ASP A 50 -18.15 -18.12 17.68
C ASP A 50 -18.87 -16.81 18.07
N ASP A 51 -18.15 -15.75 18.44
CA ASP A 51 -18.73 -14.43 18.67
C ASP A 51 -19.13 -13.74 17.35
N PHE A 52 -18.63 -14.22 16.20
CA PHE A 52 -18.85 -13.62 14.89
C PHE A 52 -19.83 -14.41 14.02
N GLN A 53 -20.58 -13.68 13.20
CA GLN A 53 -21.39 -14.22 12.10
C GLN A 53 -20.98 -13.51 10.80
N LEU A 54 -20.64 -14.28 9.77
CA LEU A 54 -20.23 -13.76 8.48
C LEU A 54 -21.29 -14.03 7.41
N PHE A 55 -21.57 -13.04 6.58
CA PHE A 55 -22.50 -13.16 5.46
C PHE A 55 -21.86 -12.64 4.18
N VAL A 56 -22.12 -13.32 3.06
CA VAL A 56 -21.77 -12.86 1.72
C VAL A 56 -23.05 -12.68 0.92
N ASN A 57 -23.30 -11.46 0.44
CA ASN A 57 -24.52 -11.10 -0.28
C ASN A 57 -25.80 -11.54 0.49
N GLY A 58 -25.80 -11.35 1.81
CA GLY A 58 -26.88 -11.73 2.72
C GLY A 58 -26.97 -13.21 3.07
N LYS A 59 -26.11 -14.08 2.50
CA LYS A 59 -26.10 -15.52 2.78
C LYS A 59 -25.05 -15.86 3.84
N PRO A 60 -25.40 -16.60 4.92
CA PRO A 60 -24.43 -17.02 5.94
C PRO A 60 -23.27 -17.80 5.34
N GLN A 61 -22.06 -17.55 5.83
CA GLN A 61 -20.85 -18.33 5.50
C GLN A 61 -20.25 -18.93 6.76
N ALA A 62 -19.65 -20.11 6.62
CA ALA A 62 -18.80 -20.66 7.65
C ALA A 62 -17.52 -19.82 7.74
N ILE A 63 -17.11 -19.49 8.96
CA ILE A 63 -15.77 -18.97 9.21
C ILE A 63 -14.88 -20.22 9.24
N ASP A 64 -14.05 -20.41 8.23
CA ASP A 64 -13.17 -21.58 8.12
C ASP A 64 -11.87 -21.36 8.89
N TYR A 65 -11.40 -20.11 8.91
CA TYR A 65 -10.16 -19.68 9.56
C TYR A 65 -10.42 -18.52 10.52
N PHE A 66 -9.76 -18.53 11.67
CA PHE A 66 -9.87 -17.47 12.68
C PHE A 66 -8.52 -17.24 13.32
N ASP A 67 -8.04 -16.00 13.24
CA ASP A 67 -6.82 -15.55 13.90
C ASP A 67 -7.03 -14.27 14.70
N VAL A 68 -6.19 -14.12 15.71
CA VAL A 68 -6.01 -12.87 16.44
C VAL A 68 -4.73 -12.20 15.95
N VAL A 69 -4.81 -10.92 15.61
CA VAL A 69 -3.65 -10.15 15.16
C VAL A 69 -3.42 -8.98 16.13
N ASP A 70 -2.30 -9.00 16.84
CA ASP A 70 -1.86 -7.91 17.71
C ASP A 70 -0.66 -7.19 17.08
N PHE A 71 -0.92 -6.03 16.48
CA PHE A 71 0.11 -5.25 15.80
C PHE A 71 1.08 -4.55 16.77
N THR A 72 0.74 -4.49 18.06
CA THR A 72 1.61 -3.94 19.11
C THR A 72 2.61 -4.94 19.65
N ALA A 73 2.43 -6.23 19.34
CA ALA A 73 3.35 -7.27 19.77
C ALA A 73 4.67 -7.22 18.99
N VAL A 74 5.79 -7.36 19.70
CA VAL A 74 7.13 -7.53 19.12
C VAL A 74 7.42 -9.04 19.01
N PRO A 75 7.57 -9.60 17.79
CA PRO A 75 7.88 -11.02 17.59
C PRO A 75 9.12 -11.48 18.37
N GLN A 76 9.06 -12.68 18.96
CA GLN A 76 10.18 -13.23 19.75
C GLN A 76 11.47 -13.41 18.92
N GLU A 77 11.36 -13.70 17.62
CA GLU A 77 12.48 -13.86 16.70
C GLU A 77 13.29 -12.57 16.49
N GLN A 78 12.64 -11.40 16.63
CA GLN A 78 13.31 -10.09 16.56
C GLN A 78 14.11 -9.78 17.84
N LYS A 79 13.88 -10.49 18.95
CA LYS A 79 14.69 -10.36 20.17
C LYS A 79 16.00 -11.16 20.12
N ALA A 80 16.12 -12.13 19.21
CA ALA A 80 17.24 -13.08 19.17
C ALA A 80 18.30 -12.77 18.09
N SER A 81 18.02 -11.87 17.13
CA SER A 81 18.91 -11.62 15.99
C SER A 81 19.79 -10.37 16.20
N GLN A 82 21.11 -10.54 16.23
CA GLN A 82 22.11 -9.44 16.22
C GLN A 82 22.41 -8.91 14.80
N VAL A 83 21.78 -9.48 13.76
CA VAL A 83 21.85 -9.02 12.38
C VAL A 83 20.48 -8.47 11.98
N ALA A 84 20.48 -7.28 11.38
CA ALA A 84 19.33 -6.43 11.10
C ALA A 84 18.21 -7.10 10.27
N ILE A 85 16.98 -6.91 10.76
CA ILE A 85 15.67 -6.97 10.08
C ILE A 85 15.37 -8.31 9.38
N ALA A 86 14.82 -9.27 10.12
CA ALA A 86 14.05 -10.34 9.51
C ALA A 86 12.81 -9.72 8.82
N PRO A 87 12.49 -10.07 7.56
CA PRO A 87 11.30 -9.58 6.88
C PRO A 87 10.06 -9.96 7.70
N ARG A 88 9.24 -8.97 8.07
CA ARG A 88 7.92 -9.23 8.65
C ARG A 88 7.04 -9.79 7.54
N ASP A 89 6.21 -10.80 7.82
CA ASP A 89 5.22 -11.28 6.83
C ASP A 89 4.41 -10.06 6.35
N PRO A 90 4.42 -9.72 5.05
CA PRO A 90 3.65 -8.59 4.51
C PRO A 90 2.15 -8.65 4.81
N ARG A 91 1.62 -9.82 5.22
CA ARG A 91 0.24 -10.00 5.66
C ARG A 91 -0.02 -9.49 7.09
N GLU A 92 1.01 -9.36 7.92
CA GLU A 92 0.92 -8.99 9.34
C GLU A 92 1.31 -7.52 9.62
N ARG A 93 1.15 -6.65 8.63
CA ARG A 93 1.44 -5.22 8.73
C ARG A 93 0.18 -4.38 8.54
N ARG A 94 0.20 -3.18 9.11
CA ARG A 94 -0.77 -2.11 8.82
C ARG A 94 -0.15 -1.10 7.87
N LEU A 95 -0.87 -0.78 6.82
CA LEU A 95 -0.51 0.17 5.79
C LEU A 95 -1.41 1.40 5.95
N PHE A 96 -0.88 2.48 6.53
CA PHE A 96 -1.57 3.77 6.69
C PHE A 96 -1.18 4.74 5.57
N LEU A 97 -2.08 4.93 4.61
CA LEU A 97 -1.94 5.97 3.59
C LEU A 97 -2.57 7.24 4.13
N LEU A 98 -1.74 8.22 4.50
CA LEU A 98 -2.21 9.52 4.96
C LEU A 98 -2.43 10.42 3.73
N PHE A 99 -3.70 10.64 3.38
CA PHE A 99 -4.10 11.44 2.23
C PHE A 99 -4.42 12.86 2.68
N PHE A 100 -3.59 13.81 2.23
CA PHE A 100 -3.76 15.24 2.46
C PHE A 100 -4.46 15.88 1.26
N ASP A 101 -5.71 16.30 1.48
CA ASP A 101 -6.47 17.06 0.49
C ASP A 101 -6.03 18.53 0.52
N LEU A 102 -5.35 19.00 -0.53
CA LEU A 102 -4.90 20.39 -0.65
C LEU A 102 -5.79 21.21 -1.60
N VAL A 103 -6.96 20.68 -1.97
CA VAL A 103 -7.94 21.36 -2.83
C VAL A 103 -9.16 21.77 -2.01
N PHE A 104 -9.69 20.86 -1.20
CA PHE A 104 -10.90 21.07 -0.40
C PHE A 104 -10.61 21.31 1.08
N THR A 105 -9.38 21.71 1.43
CA THR A 105 -8.97 21.96 2.82
C THR A 105 -8.27 23.29 2.94
N ARG A 106 -8.63 24.06 3.97
CA ARG A 106 -7.94 25.33 4.28
C ARG A 106 -6.54 25.09 4.84
N VAL A 107 -5.64 26.02 4.54
CA VAL A 107 -4.22 25.88 4.85
C VAL A 107 -3.94 25.79 6.36
N GLU A 108 -4.71 26.46 7.21
CA GLU A 108 -4.55 26.35 8.67
C GLU A 108 -4.88 24.94 9.19
N ALA A 109 -5.85 24.27 8.57
CA ALA A 109 -6.22 22.91 8.92
C ALA A 109 -5.17 21.90 8.42
N ILE A 110 -4.59 22.12 7.24
CA ILE A 110 -3.48 21.33 6.71
C ILE A 110 -2.31 21.35 7.70
N GLY A 111 -1.88 22.53 8.16
CA GLY A 111 -0.77 22.63 9.11
C GLY A 111 -0.99 21.87 10.42
N ARG A 112 -2.23 21.86 10.95
CA ARG A 112 -2.56 21.04 12.12
C ARG A 112 -2.57 19.54 11.80
N ALA A 113 -3.05 19.16 10.62
CA ALA A 113 -3.08 17.76 10.18
C ALA A 113 -1.66 17.21 10.00
N GLN A 114 -0.71 18.01 9.51
CA GLN A 114 0.71 17.63 9.42
C GLN A 114 1.30 17.32 10.79
N LYS A 115 1.08 18.19 11.80
CA LYS A 115 1.54 17.94 13.18
C LYS A 115 0.92 16.67 13.77
N ALA A 116 -0.36 16.44 13.49
CA ALA A 116 -1.07 15.26 13.97
C ALA A 116 -0.56 13.97 13.32
N ALA A 117 -0.29 13.99 12.01
CA ALA A 117 0.30 12.87 11.28
C ALA A 117 1.69 12.51 11.80
N VAL A 118 2.55 13.50 12.04
CA VAL A 118 3.86 13.29 12.67
C VAL A 118 3.71 12.62 14.04
N ALA A 119 2.79 13.10 14.88
CA ALA A 119 2.54 12.49 16.18
C ALA A 119 2.01 11.05 16.12
N MET A 120 1.33 10.67 15.02
CA MET A 120 0.93 9.28 14.75
C MET A 120 2.12 8.42 14.29
N ILE A 121 2.99 8.95 13.44
CA ILE A 121 4.20 8.25 12.98
C ILE A 121 5.17 8.01 14.15
N ASP A 122 5.36 9.00 15.03
CA ASP A 122 6.28 8.92 16.16
C ASP A 122 5.88 7.83 17.18
N ARG A 123 4.59 7.50 17.28
CA ARG A 123 4.08 6.43 18.17
C ARG A 123 3.96 5.06 17.51
N ALA A 124 4.26 4.97 16.22
CA ALA A 124 3.88 3.82 15.44
C ALA A 124 4.67 2.57 15.86
N SER A 125 4.01 1.41 15.73
CA SER A 125 4.63 0.12 15.98
C SER A 125 5.54 -0.30 14.82
N LEU A 126 6.37 -1.31 15.03
CA LEU A 126 7.17 -1.93 13.97
C LEU A 126 6.32 -2.62 12.88
N ALA A 127 5.01 -2.74 13.07
CA ALA A 127 4.08 -3.30 12.08
C ALA A 127 3.46 -2.22 11.19
N ASP A 128 3.69 -0.95 11.50
CA ASP A 128 3.03 0.18 10.86
C ASP A 128 3.91 0.78 9.78
N TYR A 129 3.34 0.92 8.60
CA TYR A 129 3.97 1.55 7.45
C TYR A 129 3.13 2.73 7.02
N PHE A 130 3.79 3.82 6.64
CA PHE A 130 3.13 5.04 6.24
C PHE A 130 3.46 5.38 4.79
N ALA A 131 2.43 5.70 4.01
CA ALA A 131 2.55 6.41 2.75
C ALA A 131 1.95 7.81 2.92
N ILE A 132 2.57 8.82 2.31
CA ILE A 132 2.05 10.18 2.31
C ILE A 132 1.60 10.52 0.90
N VAL A 133 0.33 10.89 0.76
CA VAL A 133 -0.28 11.26 -0.53
C VAL A 133 -0.87 12.65 -0.42
N THR A 134 -0.68 13.46 -1.45
CA THR A 134 -1.31 14.78 -1.57
C THR A 134 -2.26 14.80 -2.76
N PHE A 135 -3.30 15.64 -2.69
CA PHE A 135 -4.14 15.95 -3.83
C PHE A 135 -4.13 17.44 -4.11
N THR A 136 -3.82 17.82 -5.34
CA THR A 136 -3.70 19.22 -5.77
C THR A 136 -4.44 19.45 -7.09
N HIS A 137 -4.78 20.71 -7.39
CA HIS A 137 -5.44 21.10 -8.63
C HIS A 137 -4.70 20.64 -9.89
N ASN A 138 -3.36 20.76 -9.92
CA ASN A 138 -2.59 20.56 -11.16
C ASN A 138 -2.12 19.12 -11.35
N ASN A 139 -1.83 18.42 -10.25
CA ASN A 139 -1.20 17.09 -10.31
C ASN A 139 -2.15 15.96 -9.89
N GLY A 140 -3.37 16.28 -9.43
CA GLY A 140 -4.26 15.29 -8.83
C GLY A 140 -3.60 14.61 -7.63
N ALA A 141 -3.85 13.30 -7.48
CA ALA A 141 -3.29 12.50 -6.40
C ALA A 141 -1.82 12.12 -6.67
N GLN A 142 -0.93 12.42 -5.73
CA GLN A 142 0.52 12.19 -5.83
C GLN A 142 1.06 11.51 -4.57
N PHE A 143 1.74 10.37 -4.74
CA PHE A 143 2.52 9.75 -3.66
C PHE A 143 3.80 10.53 -3.47
N ILE A 144 3.97 11.12 -2.29
CA ILE A 144 5.20 11.79 -1.88
C ILE A 144 6.25 10.76 -1.47
N VAL A 145 5.81 9.74 -0.73
CA VAL A 145 6.59 8.56 -0.38
C VAL A 145 5.67 7.32 -0.43
N PRO A 146 6.17 6.16 -0.88
CA PRO A 146 5.44 4.90 -0.76
C PRO A 146 5.37 4.45 0.71
N PHE A 147 4.74 3.30 0.97
CA PHE A 147 4.70 2.73 2.31
C PHE A 147 6.11 2.41 2.82
N THR A 148 6.50 3.09 3.89
CA THR A 148 7.77 2.88 4.56
C THR A 148 7.57 2.75 6.07
N ASN A 149 8.41 1.94 6.71
CA ASN A 149 8.56 1.89 8.17
C ASN A 149 9.79 2.71 8.64
N ASP A 150 10.45 3.43 7.73
CA ASP A 150 11.44 4.46 8.08
C ASP A 150 10.71 5.73 8.54
N HIS A 151 10.58 5.88 9.86
CA HIS A 151 9.85 6.99 10.46
C HIS A 151 10.43 8.35 10.07
N ALA A 152 11.74 8.46 9.81
CA ALA A 152 12.33 9.75 9.43
C ALA A 152 11.87 10.18 8.03
N VAL A 153 11.80 9.23 7.08
CA VAL A 153 11.28 9.46 5.72
C VAL A 153 9.80 9.83 5.76
N ALA A 154 8.98 9.06 6.49
CA ALA A 154 7.55 9.32 6.64
C ALA A 154 7.27 10.67 7.35
N ARG A 155 7.98 10.96 8.45
CA ARG A 155 7.88 12.21 9.22
C ARG A 155 8.24 13.41 8.36
N ARG A 156 9.34 13.33 7.61
CA ARG A 156 9.72 14.38 6.65
C ARG A 156 8.60 14.61 5.65
N ALA A 157 8.11 13.57 5.00
CA ALA A 157 7.09 13.68 3.97
C ALA A 157 5.78 14.28 4.51
N ALA A 158 5.36 13.90 5.72
CA ALA A 158 4.19 14.48 6.38
C ALA A 158 4.37 15.97 6.74
N LEU A 159 5.57 16.37 7.18
CA LEU A 159 5.88 17.77 7.52
C LEU A 159 5.96 18.70 6.31
N THR A 160 6.46 18.21 5.18
CA THR A 160 6.72 19.08 4.02
C THR A 160 5.68 18.97 2.92
N LEU A 161 4.98 17.83 2.82
CA LEU A 161 4.03 17.51 1.74
C LEU A 161 4.60 17.77 0.33
N SER A 162 5.86 17.41 0.14
CA SER A 162 6.63 17.63 -1.10
C SER A 162 7.61 16.49 -1.32
N ASP A 163 8.18 16.32 -2.50
CA ASP A 163 9.22 15.29 -2.72
C ASP A 163 10.54 15.66 -2.02
N SER A 164 11.37 14.67 -1.71
CA SER A 164 12.75 14.92 -1.28
C SER A 164 13.60 15.43 -2.47
N PRO A 165 14.49 16.41 -2.27
CA PRO A 165 15.45 16.82 -3.28
C PRO A 165 16.46 15.72 -3.64
N PHE A 166 16.56 14.63 -2.86
CA PHE A 166 17.41 13.48 -3.17
C PHE A 166 16.97 12.75 -4.45
N LYS A 167 15.67 12.74 -4.76
CA LYS A 167 15.07 12.25 -6.02
C LYS A 167 15.50 10.84 -6.44
N ASP A 168 15.38 9.84 -5.56
CA ASP A 168 15.43 8.45 -6.02
C ASP A 168 14.09 8.03 -6.67
N PRO A 169 14.08 7.13 -7.68
CA PRO A 169 12.87 6.83 -8.46
C PRO A 169 11.73 6.16 -7.70
N LEU A 170 12.03 5.55 -6.54
CA LEU A 170 11.02 4.91 -5.70
C LEU A 170 10.70 5.74 -4.45
N ALA A 171 11.29 6.92 -4.29
CA ALA A 171 11.17 7.80 -3.13
C ALA A 171 11.39 7.08 -1.77
N LEU A 172 12.38 6.18 -1.72
CA LEU A 172 12.67 5.36 -0.53
C LEU A 172 13.56 6.08 0.49
N THR A 173 14.17 7.21 0.14
CA THR A 173 15.09 7.90 1.03
C THR A 173 15.00 9.42 0.98
N ILE A 174 15.70 10.05 1.91
CA ILE A 174 15.85 11.50 2.06
C ILE A 174 17.34 11.82 2.14
N SER A 175 17.69 13.09 1.90
CA SER A 175 19.08 13.52 2.04
C SER A 175 19.59 13.38 3.48
N ALA A 176 20.91 13.23 3.66
CA ALA A 176 21.52 13.15 4.98
C ALA A 176 21.19 14.38 5.85
N ALA A 177 21.11 15.57 5.24
CA ALA A 177 20.72 16.80 5.92
C ALA A 177 19.26 16.78 6.38
N GLU A 178 18.33 16.32 5.53
CA GLU A 178 16.93 16.14 5.92
C GLU A 178 16.80 15.14 7.06
N ARG A 179 17.48 14.00 6.99
CA ARG A 179 17.45 12.99 8.05
C ARG A 179 17.98 13.53 9.38
N GLN A 180 19.13 14.20 9.38
CA GLN A 180 19.68 14.82 10.59
C GLN A 180 18.74 15.85 11.21
N ALA A 181 18.05 16.63 10.37
CA ALA A 181 17.12 17.63 10.85
C ALA A 181 15.90 16.98 11.54
N VAL A 182 15.36 15.93 10.94
CA VAL A 182 14.21 15.17 11.46
C VAL A 182 14.57 14.39 12.73
N ASP A 183 15.65 13.61 12.71
CA ASP A 183 16.07 12.75 13.83
C ASP A 183 16.57 13.56 15.03
N GLY A 184 17.26 14.68 14.78
CA GLY A 184 17.76 15.54 15.84
C GLY A 184 16.68 16.37 16.52
N ASN A 185 15.42 16.24 16.09
CA ASN A 185 14.31 17.13 16.45
C ASN A 185 14.69 18.62 16.30
N ARG A 186 15.55 18.91 15.31
CA ARG A 186 16.10 20.25 15.02
C ARG A 186 15.20 21.04 14.08
N LEU A 187 14.18 20.38 13.54
CA LEU A 187 13.12 20.99 12.80
C LEU A 187 12.19 21.72 13.78
N ASP A 188 12.08 23.04 13.64
CA ASP A 188 10.90 23.72 14.14
C ASP A 188 9.73 23.33 13.23
N ASP A 189 8.95 22.34 13.67
CA ASP A 189 7.76 21.88 12.95
C ASP A 189 6.85 23.07 12.58
N GLY A 190 6.79 24.11 13.42
CA GLY A 190 6.03 25.33 13.14
C GLY A 190 6.58 26.11 11.95
N GLU A 191 7.91 26.27 11.85
CA GLU A 191 8.57 26.98 10.76
C GLU A 191 8.41 26.25 9.42
N ILE A 192 8.62 24.93 9.39
CA ILE A 192 8.44 24.14 8.16
C ILE A 192 6.99 24.19 7.70
N ILE A 193 6.06 23.99 8.63
CA ILE A 193 4.63 24.03 8.31
C ILE A 193 4.25 25.43 7.80
N MET A 194 4.82 26.50 8.38
CA MET A 194 4.65 27.85 7.86
C MET A 194 5.21 27.98 6.45
N GLN A 195 6.41 27.47 6.17
CA GLN A 195 7.00 27.51 4.83
C GLN A 195 6.18 26.71 3.81
N THR A 196 5.72 25.50 4.18
CA THR A 196 4.82 24.69 3.36
C THR A 196 3.50 25.41 3.12
N THR A 197 2.92 26.02 4.14
CA THR A 197 1.71 26.85 4.06
C THR A 197 1.88 27.99 3.07
N VAL A 198 2.97 28.75 3.18
CA VAL A 198 3.30 29.84 2.24
C VAL A 198 3.45 29.31 0.82
N ASN A 199 4.16 28.20 0.62
CA ASN A 199 4.34 27.59 -0.70
C ASN A 199 3.00 27.12 -1.30
N THR A 200 2.12 26.53 -0.50
CA THR A 200 0.77 26.10 -0.92
C THR A 200 -0.07 27.30 -1.32
N LEU A 201 -0.14 28.34 -0.48
CA LEU A 201 -0.85 29.59 -0.79
C LEU A 201 -0.30 30.26 -2.06
N GLN A 202 1.02 30.29 -2.25
CA GLN A 202 1.66 30.84 -3.44
C GLN A 202 1.30 30.05 -4.70
N ARG A 203 1.26 28.72 -4.64
CA ARG A 203 0.78 27.88 -5.76
C ARG A 203 -0.67 28.23 -6.08
N GLU A 204 -1.56 28.27 -5.08
CA GLU A 204 -2.97 28.64 -5.26
C GLU A 204 -3.16 30.05 -5.86
N THR A 205 -2.31 31.02 -5.49
CA THR A 205 -2.36 32.38 -6.05
C THR A 205 -1.71 32.50 -7.43
N ALA A 206 -0.62 31.80 -7.70
CA ALA A 206 -0.03 31.74 -9.05
C ALA A 206 -0.99 31.08 -10.06
N ASP A 207 -1.79 30.13 -9.58
CA ASP A 207 -2.75 29.37 -10.37
C ASP A 207 -4.11 30.08 -10.53
N SER A 208 -4.15 31.41 -10.35
CA SER A 208 -5.36 32.23 -10.52
C SER A 208 -6.02 32.11 -11.91
N ALA A 209 -5.26 31.70 -12.92
CA ALA A 209 -5.76 31.41 -14.26
C ALA A 209 -6.55 30.08 -14.35
N ASN A 210 -6.39 29.15 -13.40
CA ASN A 210 -7.10 27.87 -13.31
C ASN A 210 -8.38 27.92 -12.45
N ARG A 211 -8.72 29.05 -11.83
CA ARG A 211 -9.95 29.23 -11.00
C ARG A 211 -11.27 29.11 -11.78
N MET A 212 -11.21 28.85 -13.09
CA MET A 212 -12.37 28.59 -13.94
C MET A 212 -12.72 27.09 -14.02
N MET A 213 -11.97 26.18 -13.38
CA MET A 213 -12.36 24.77 -13.33
C MET A 213 -13.69 24.62 -12.58
N PRO A 214 -14.72 24.00 -13.20
CA PRO A 214 -15.97 23.74 -12.51
C PRO A 214 -15.74 22.83 -11.30
N LEU A 215 -16.37 23.13 -10.16
CA LEU A 215 -16.31 22.30 -8.94
C LEU A 215 -16.56 20.81 -9.22
N LYS A 216 -17.50 20.50 -10.12
CA LYS A 216 -17.80 19.13 -10.57
C LYS A 216 -16.55 18.40 -11.08
N ARG A 217 -15.71 19.07 -11.87
CA ARG A 217 -14.49 18.47 -12.43
C ARG A 217 -13.46 18.16 -11.35
N LEU A 218 -13.29 19.04 -10.37
CA LEU A 218 -12.37 18.78 -9.25
C LEU A 218 -12.80 17.57 -8.43
N ILE A 219 -14.11 17.40 -8.24
CA ILE A 219 -14.68 16.22 -7.59
C ILE A 219 -14.42 14.96 -8.42
N GLU A 220 -14.65 15.01 -9.73
CA GLU A 220 -14.39 13.90 -10.65
C GLU A 220 -12.91 13.50 -10.69
N ASP A 221 -12.00 14.48 -10.73
CA ASP A 221 -10.55 14.25 -10.69
C ASP A 221 -10.11 13.63 -9.34
N GLN A 222 -10.75 14.02 -8.22
CA GLN A 222 -10.48 13.41 -6.92
C GLN A 222 -10.97 11.96 -6.86
N ILE A 223 -12.17 11.67 -7.36
CA ILE A 223 -12.71 10.31 -7.45
C ILE A 223 -11.82 9.42 -8.33
N ALA A 224 -11.36 9.94 -9.47
CA ALA A 224 -10.42 9.23 -10.35
C ALA A 224 -9.06 8.99 -9.65
N GLY A 225 -8.56 9.96 -8.89
CA GLY A 225 -7.37 9.80 -8.06
C GLY A 225 -7.52 8.71 -7.00
N PHE A 226 -8.67 8.63 -6.34
CA PHE A 226 -8.98 7.56 -5.39
C PHE A 226 -9.05 6.19 -6.07
N ASP A 227 -9.69 6.08 -7.24
CA ASP A 227 -9.75 4.82 -7.99
C ASP A 227 -8.35 4.33 -8.41
N LEU A 228 -7.49 5.24 -8.87
CA LEU A 228 -6.09 4.95 -9.16
C LEU A 228 -5.34 4.46 -7.93
N ILE A 229 -5.47 5.14 -6.79
CA ILE A 229 -4.85 4.72 -5.53
C ILE A 229 -5.33 3.32 -5.14
N GLY A 230 -6.65 3.09 -5.11
CA GLY A 230 -7.23 1.80 -4.75
C GLY A 230 -6.72 0.67 -5.64
N SER A 231 -6.61 0.91 -6.95
CA SER A 231 -6.07 -0.06 -7.91
C SER A 231 -4.60 -0.40 -7.62
N ARG A 232 -3.76 0.60 -7.31
CA ARG A 232 -2.36 0.38 -6.95
C ARG A 232 -2.22 -0.39 -5.64
N LEU A 233 -3.06 -0.07 -4.65
CA LEU A 233 -3.12 -0.74 -3.34
C LEU A 233 -3.59 -2.19 -3.40
N ALA A 234 -4.33 -2.59 -4.44
CA ALA A 234 -4.84 -3.96 -4.60
C ALA A 234 -3.72 -5.02 -4.68
N GLN A 235 -2.53 -4.60 -5.11
CA GLN A 235 -1.36 -5.46 -5.29
C GLN A 235 -0.58 -5.71 -4.00
N LEU A 236 -0.83 -4.92 -2.96
CA LEU A 236 -0.08 -4.97 -1.71
C LEU A 236 -0.78 -5.86 -0.68
N GLU A 237 0.00 -6.64 0.04
CA GLU A 237 -0.47 -7.41 1.19
C GLU A 237 -0.52 -6.56 2.47
N GLY A 238 -1.41 -6.92 3.39
CA GLY A 238 -1.57 -6.27 4.70
C GLY A 238 -2.89 -5.52 4.87
N TYR A 239 -3.03 -4.92 6.05
CA TYR A 239 -4.24 -4.22 6.49
C TYR A 239 -4.18 -2.76 6.05
N LYS A 240 -4.98 -2.40 5.04
CA LYS A 240 -4.83 -1.12 4.32
C LYS A 240 -5.85 -0.09 4.78
N HIS A 241 -5.34 0.97 5.38
CA HIS A 241 -6.08 2.12 5.88
C HIS A 241 -5.76 3.34 5.01
N PHE A 242 -6.74 3.80 4.23
CA PHE A 242 -6.71 5.09 3.57
C PHE A 242 -7.24 6.12 4.56
N VAL A 243 -6.37 6.93 5.14
CA VAL A 243 -6.75 7.97 6.10
C VAL A 243 -6.91 9.30 5.38
N MET A 244 -8.16 9.70 5.11
CA MET A 244 -8.52 10.93 4.43
C MET A 244 -8.53 12.12 5.41
N LEU A 245 -7.64 13.08 5.18
CA LEU A 245 -7.53 14.34 5.90
C LEU A 245 -8.08 15.46 5.01
N SER A 246 -9.36 15.81 5.17
CA SER A 246 -10.06 16.77 4.29
C SER A 246 -11.17 17.53 5.02
N GLU A 247 -11.47 18.77 4.62
CA GLU A 247 -12.75 19.42 5.01
C GLU A 247 -13.92 18.99 4.10
N GLY A 248 -13.67 18.16 3.08
CA GLY A 248 -14.69 17.62 2.19
C GLY A 248 -15.31 18.62 1.22
N PHE A 249 -16.28 18.15 0.46
CA PHE A 249 -17.08 18.94 -0.47
C PHE A 249 -18.55 18.56 -0.34
N ASN A 250 -19.44 19.52 -0.63
CA ASN A 250 -20.88 19.30 -0.56
C ASN A 250 -21.31 18.22 -1.58
N PRO A 251 -21.95 17.11 -1.14
CA PRO A 251 -22.39 16.06 -2.06
C PRO A 251 -23.49 16.53 -3.03
N ASN A 252 -24.21 17.61 -2.74
CA ASN A 252 -25.16 18.18 -3.70
C ASN A 252 -24.45 18.59 -5.00
N ALA A 253 -23.15 18.90 -4.98
CA ALA A 253 -22.38 19.10 -6.21
C ALA A 253 -22.33 17.82 -7.09
N VAL A 254 -22.43 16.64 -6.48
CA VAL A 254 -22.51 15.32 -7.14
C VAL A 254 -23.96 14.98 -7.54
N TYR A 255 -24.95 15.37 -6.73
CA TYR A 255 -26.37 14.99 -6.90
C TYR A 255 -27.29 16.10 -7.44
N SER A 256 -26.77 17.24 -7.89
CA SER A 256 -27.54 18.50 -8.07
C SER A 256 -28.61 18.52 -9.16
N ASN A 257 -28.82 17.44 -9.93
CA ASN A 257 -29.93 17.40 -10.87
C ASN A 257 -30.63 16.04 -10.91
N PRO A 258 -31.75 15.86 -10.19
CA PRO A 258 -32.56 14.63 -10.26
C PRO A 258 -33.22 14.42 -11.65
N TYR A 259 -33.10 15.39 -12.57
CA TYR A 259 -33.51 15.29 -13.97
C TYR A 259 -32.33 15.20 -14.97
N ALA A 260 -31.08 15.23 -14.49
CA ALA A 260 -29.94 14.98 -15.37
C ALA A 260 -29.89 13.49 -15.71
N THR A 261 -29.74 13.19 -17.00
CA THR A 261 -29.48 11.84 -17.50
C THR A 261 -28.02 11.41 -17.34
N ASP A 262 -27.15 12.31 -16.90
CA ASP A 262 -25.72 12.09 -16.71
C ASP A 262 -25.42 11.62 -15.27
N ASN A 263 -25.37 10.29 -15.09
CA ASN A 263 -25.00 9.64 -13.84
C ASN A 263 -23.48 9.44 -13.69
N ALA A 264 -22.65 10.01 -14.56
CA ALA A 264 -21.21 9.69 -14.64
C ALA A 264 -20.48 9.85 -13.31
N THR A 265 -20.70 10.94 -12.56
CA THR A 265 -20.04 11.16 -11.26
C THR A 265 -20.51 10.14 -10.21
N THR A 266 -21.78 9.74 -10.24
CA THR A 266 -22.33 8.71 -9.34
C THR A 266 -21.77 7.33 -9.70
N ASP A 267 -21.70 7.01 -10.99
CA ASP A 267 -21.13 5.76 -11.49
C ASP A 267 -19.62 5.67 -11.20
N ALA A 268 -18.88 6.77 -11.34
CA ALA A 268 -17.48 6.88 -10.96
C ALA A 268 -17.27 6.65 -9.45
N MET A 269 -18.10 7.27 -8.61
CA MET A 269 -18.06 7.07 -7.15
C MET A 269 -18.33 5.60 -6.79
N LYS A 270 -19.32 4.97 -7.43
CA LYS A 270 -19.60 3.54 -7.24
C LYS A 270 -18.45 2.65 -7.70
N GLY A 271 -17.86 2.95 -8.86
CA GLY A 271 -16.69 2.26 -9.40
C GLY A 271 -15.51 2.32 -8.44
N MET A 272 -15.23 3.52 -7.90
CA MET A 272 -14.23 3.73 -6.85
C MET A 272 -14.52 2.85 -5.62
N PHE A 273 -15.76 2.82 -5.10
CA PHE A 273 -16.08 1.94 -3.97
C PHE A 273 -15.88 0.45 -4.28
N ASP A 274 -16.21 0.02 -5.50
CA ASP A 274 -15.91 -1.35 -5.94
C ASP A 274 -14.39 -1.59 -5.91
N THR A 275 -13.58 -0.65 -6.42
CA THR A 275 -12.11 -0.74 -6.42
C THR A 275 -11.52 -0.84 -5.02
N PHE A 276 -11.91 0.01 -4.07
CA PHE A 276 -11.43 -0.06 -2.69
C PHE A 276 -11.80 -1.40 -2.01
N ARG A 277 -13.02 -1.89 -2.24
CA ARG A 277 -13.46 -3.19 -1.69
C ARG A 277 -12.70 -4.36 -2.30
N ARG A 278 -12.44 -4.35 -3.61
CA ARG A 278 -11.57 -5.34 -4.27
C ARG A 278 -10.17 -5.31 -3.71
N ALA A 279 -9.64 -4.10 -3.50
CA ALA A 279 -8.31 -3.88 -2.98
C ALA A 279 -8.16 -4.17 -1.48
N ASN A 280 -9.22 -4.51 -0.75
CA ASN A 280 -9.20 -4.64 0.72
C ASN A 280 -8.68 -3.37 1.41
N VAL A 281 -9.14 -2.20 0.95
CA VAL A 281 -8.79 -0.89 1.51
C VAL A 281 -10.00 -0.34 2.24
N VAL A 282 -9.77 0.12 3.46
CA VAL A 282 -10.74 0.80 4.31
C VAL A 282 -10.44 2.29 4.29
N ILE A 283 -11.44 3.15 4.05
CA ILE A 283 -11.30 4.60 4.11
C ILE A 283 -11.68 5.05 5.52
N ASP A 284 -10.72 5.54 6.27
CA ASP A 284 -10.95 6.27 7.52
C ASP A 284 -10.92 7.77 7.20
N ALA A 285 -11.99 8.51 7.50
CA ALA A 285 -12.12 9.92 7.18
C ALA A 285 -12.12 10.78 8.45
N ILE A 286 -11.25 11.79 8.48
CA ILE A 286 -11.22 12.83 9.51
C ILE A 286 -11.66 14.13 8.86
N ASP A 287 -12.81 14.63 9.30
CA ASP A 287 -13.30 15.95 8.93
C ASP A 287 -12.47 17.02 9.63
N LEU A 288 -11.72 17.79 8.82
CA LEU A 288 -10.87 18.87 9.29
C LEU A 288 -11.62 20.21 9.43
N GLY A 289 -12.91 20.23 9.07
CA GLY A 289 -13.78 21.39 9.17
C GLY A 289 -13.95 21.85 10.61
N SER A 290 -14.19 23.14 10.80
CA SER A 290 -14.49 23.69 12.12
C SER A 290 -15.78 23.08 12.67
N PRO A 291 -15.86 22.74 13.98
CA PRO A 291 -17.05 22.14 14.59
C PRO A 291 -18.35 22.94 14.39
N ASP A 292 -18.23 24.25 14.15
CA ASP A 292 -19.36 25.16 13.94
C ASP A 292 -19.92 25.15 12.50
N ARG A 293 -19.31 24.38 11.57
CA ARG A 293 -19.84 24.24 10.21
C ARG A 293 -21.03 23.28 10.19
N ASN A 294 -22.10 23.67 9.49
CA ASN A 294 -23.27 22.81 9.26
C ASN A 294 -22.85 21.45 8.68
N SER A 295 -23.14 20.39 9.44
CA SER A 295 -22.79 18.97 9.20
C SER A 295 -23.11 18.42 7.79
N PHE A 296 -23.99 19.06 7.03
CA PHE A 296 -24.44 18.61 5.72
C PHE A 296 -23.41 18.75 4.58
N LEU A 297 -22.28 19.44 4.80
CA LEU A 297 -21.23 19.57 3.80
C LEU A 297 -20.32 18.32 3.69
N ASN A 298 -20.31 17.44 4.69
CA ASN A 298 -19.29 16.37 4.82
C ASN A 298 -19.86 14.95 4.61
N ASP A 299 -21.09 14.86 4.11
CA ASP A 299 -21.79 13.62 3.82
C ASP A 299 -21.04 12.74 2.81
N ALA A 300 -20.27 13.33 1.88
CA ALA A 300 -19.47 12.60 0.90
C ALA A 300 -18.35 11.78 1.57
N ILE A 301 -17.53 12.41 2.42
CA ILE A 301 -16.41 11.72 3.10
C ILE A 301 -16.92 10.72 4.15
N ARG A 302 -18.05 11.02 4.80
CA ARG A 302 -18.75 10.07 5.68
C ARG A 302 -19.22 8.84 4.91
N MET A 303 -19.83 9.04 3.74
CA MET A 303 -20.28 7.94 2.87
C MET A 303 -19.09 7.06 2.46
N MET A 304 -17.95 7.66 2.08
CA MET A 304 -16.75 6.89 1.72
C MET A 304 -16.26 5.99 2.84
N ALA A 305 -16.23 6.50 4.07
CA ALA A 305 -15.86 5.70 5.23
C ALA A 305 -16.85 4.55 5.48
N GLN A 306 -18.15 4.85 5.45
CA GLN A 306 -19.20 3.85 5.70
C GLN A 306 -19.23 2.73 4.65
N GLU A 307 -19.10 3.06 3.37
CA GLU A 307 -19.15 2.11 2.24
C GLU A 307 -17.93 1.19 2.17
N THR A 308 -16.79 1.60 2.76
CA THR A 308 -15.57 0.77 2.83
C THR A 308 -15.40 0.08 4.19
N GLY A 309 -16.13 0.52 5.21
CA GLY A 309 -16.14 -0.05 6.57
C GLY A 309 -15.17 0.63 7.54
N GLY A 310 -14.73 1.84 7.21
CA GLY A 310 -13.84 2.64 8.04
C GLY A 310 -14.56 3.60 8.96
N GLN A 311 -13.76 4.40 9.66
CA GLN A 311 -14.22 5.34 10.68
C GLN A 311 -14.46 6.72 10.07
N PHE A 312 -15.49 7.40 10.55
CA PHE A 312 -15.70 8.82 10.27
C PHE A 312 -15.61 9.60 11.57
N ILE A 313 -14.57 10.42 11.71
CA ILE A 313 -14.34 11.26 12.88
C ILE A 313 -14.66 12.70 12.48
N GLN A 314 -15.65 13.29 13.13
CA GLN A 314 -16.18 14.61 12.82
C GLN A 314 -16.14 15.56 14.02
N HIS A 315 -16.25 16.87 13.75
CA HIS A 315 -16.36 17.93 14.75
C HIS A 315 -15.20 17.97 15.76
N THR A 316 -13.99 17.64 15.34
CA THR A 316 -12.81 17.69 16.20
C THR A 316 -11.84 18.75 15.72
N ASN A 317 -11.36 19.59 16.64
CA ASN A 317 -10.17 20.42 16.40
C ASN A 317 -8.89 19.73 16.89
N ASP A 318 -9.02 18.57 17.54
CA ASP A 318 -7.91 17.73 18.00
C ASP A 318 -7.65 16.59 17.01
N PHE A 319 -6.98 16.94 15.92
CA PHE A 319 -6.61 15.99 14.86
C PHE A 319 -5.63 14.93 15.35
N LYS A 320 -4.82 15.25 16.36
CA LYS A 320 -3.90 14.28 16.98
C LYS A 320 -4.70 13.17 17.65
N THR A 321 -5.69 13.52 18.48
CA THR A 321 -6.57 12.52 19.09
C THR A 321 -7.35 11.74 18.04
N ALA A 322 -7.83 12.38 16.96
CA ALA A 322 -8.54 11.70 15.89
C ALA A 322 -7.69 10.61 15.20
N LEU A 323 -6.45 10.93 14.81
CA LEU A 323 -5.52 9.96 14.22
C LEU A 323 -5.13 8.86 15.21
N ASN A 324 -4.97 9.20 16.49
CA ASN A 324 -4.70 8.21 17.53
C ASN A 324 -5.87 7.23 17.67
N VAL A 325 -7.12 7.70 17.61
CA VAL A 325 -8.30 6.81 17.65
C VAL A 325 -8.24 5.79 16.51
N ILE A 326 -7.91 6.21 15.28
CA ILE A 326 -7.75 5.28 14.14
C ILE A 326 -6.62 4.28 14.40
N SER A 327 -5.45 4.75 14.84
CA SER A 327 -4.30 3.89 15.13
C SER A 327 -4.58 2.89 16.26
N ASP A 328 -5.15 3.36 17.37
CA ASP A 328 -5.33 2.58 18.60
C ASP A 328 -6.49 1.57 18.44
N SER A 329 -7.58 1.95 17.77
CA SER A 329 -8.72 1.07 17.50
C SER A 329 -8.38 -0.09 16.55
N THR A 330 -7.36 0.09 15.71
CA THR A 330 -6.89 -0.90 14.73
C THR A 330 -5.63 -1.64 15.20
N ALA A 331 -5.15 -1.37 16.42
CA ALA A 331 -3.92 -1.97 16.95
C ALA A 331 -4.06 -3.46 17.30
N TYR A 332 -5.29 -3.93 17.43
CA TYR A 332 -5.63 -5.32 17.70
C TYR A 332 -6.88 -5.69 16.89
N GLY A 333 -6.80 -6.76 16.11
CA GLY A 333 -7.86 -7.20 15.21
C GLY A 333 -8.04 -8.71 15.19
N TYR A 334 -9.06 -9.12 14.45
CA TYR A 334 -9.41 -10.50 14.20
C TYR A 334 -9.41 -10.73 12.69
N ARG A 335 -8.84 -11.84 12.22
CA ARG A 335 -8.88 -12.24 10.81
C ARG A 335 -9.86 -13.38 10.66
N LEU A 336 -10.95 -13.14 9.95
CA LEU A 336 -11.94 -14.16 9.61
C LEU A 336 -11.69 -14.61 8.18
N GLY A 337 -11.35 -15.88 7.97
CA GLY A 337 -11.21 -16.46 6.63
C GLY A 337 -12.39 -17.36 6.32
N PHE A 338 -12.90 -17.28 5.08
CA PHE A 338 -13.93 -18.18 4.58
C PHE A 338 -13.61 -18.62 3.15
N THR A 339 -14.02 -19.83 2.79
CA THR A 339 -13.90 -20.36 1.44
C THR A 339 -14.79 -19.57 0.50
N MET A 340 -14.24 -19.06 -0.61
CA MET A 340 -14.99 -18.27 -1.57
C MET A 340 -16.23 -19.04 -2.08
N PRO A 341 -17.45 -18.47 -1.97
CA PRO A 341 -18.66 -19.10 -2.48
C PRO A 341 -18.57 -19.35 -3.99
N ARG A 342 -19.04 -20.51 -4.46
CA ARG A 342 -19.04 -20.84 -5.90
C ARG A 342 -19.81 -19.82 -6.76
N ASN A 343 -20.81 -19.15 -6.19
CA ASN A 343 -21.61 -18.12 -6.83
C ASN A 343 -21.08 -16.69 -6.63
N ALA A 344 -19.83 -16.53 -6.15
CA ALA A 344 -19.17 -15.24 -6.07
C ALA A 344 -19.05 -14.62 -7.47
N ARG A 345 -19.33 -13.32 -7.55
CA ARG A 345 -19.30 -12.54 -8.79
C ARG A 345 -17.86 -12.13 -9.12
N LYS A 346 -17.56 -11.97 -10.41
CA LYS A 346 -16.32 -11.32 -10.89
C LYS A 346 -16.25 -9.83 -10.54
N GLY A 347 -17.38 -9.23 -10.16
CA GLY A 347 -17.44 -7.88 -9.60
C GLY A 347 -17.62 -7.93 -8.09
N ASP A 348 -18.39 -6.99 -7.59
CA ASP A 348 -18.62 -6.84 -6.16
C ASP A 348 -19.39 -8.00 -5.51
N ASN A 349 -18.87 -8.47 -4.39
CA ASN A 349 -19.52 -9.34 -3.43
C ASN A 349 -19.49 -8.67 -2.05
N LYS A 350 -20.67 -8.36 -1.51
CA LYS A 350 -20.78 -7.66 -0.22
C LYS A 350 -20.51 -8.60 0.94
N ILE A 351 -19.72 -8.14 1.90
CA ILE A 351 -19.45 -8.79 3.18
C ILE A 351 -20.23 -8.06 4.27
N ASP A 352 -20.89 -8.82 5.13
CA ASP A 352 -21.44 -8.33 6.40
C ASP A 352 -20.94 -9.20 7.55
N VAL A 353 -20.57 -8.57 8.65
CA VAL A 353 -20.10 -9.23 9.87
C VAL A 353 -20.94 -8.73 11.03
N LYS A 354 -21.42 -9.66 11.86
CA LYS A 354 -22.20 -9.34 13.07
C LYS A 354 -21.56 -9.98 14.30
N LEU A 355 -21.70 -9.31 15.44
CA LEU A 355 -21.34 -9.85 16.74
C LEU A 355 -22.58 -10.44 17.42
N ARG A 356 -22.51 -11.70 17.86
CA ARG A 356 -23.62 -12.36 18.58
C ARG A 356 -23.89 -11.72 19.93
N ASN A 357 -22.83 -11.40 20.66
CA ASN A 357 -22.86 -10.85 22.02
C ASN A 357 -22.19 -9.48 22.06
N ALA A 358 -22.68 -8.56 21.23
CA ALA A 358 -22.13 -7.21 21.15
C ALA A 358 -22.15 -6.54 22.54
N ARG A 359 -20.97 -6.19 23.06
CA ARG A 359 -20.88 -5.38 24.28
C ARG A 359 -21.50 -4.01 24.01
N SER A 360 -22.17 -3.43 25.00
CA SER A 360 -22.71 -2.06 24.87
C SER A 360 -21.60 -1.09 24.46
N GLY A 361 -21.87 -0.25 23.46
CA GLY A 361 -20.90 0.72 22.93
C GLY A 361 -19.77 0.12 22.08
N ALA A 362 -19.83 -1.15 21.69
CA ALA A 362 -18.89 -1.74 20.76
C ALA A 362 -19.15 -1.26 19.32
N THR A 363 -18.08 -0.84 18.65
CA THR A 363 -18.04 -0.53 17.22
C THR A 363 -17.32 -1.67 16.49
N LEU A 364 -17.85 -2.02 15.32
CA LEU A 364 -17.34 -3.06 14.46
C LEU A 364 -16.91 -2.44 13.12
N SER A 365 -15.63 -2.58 12.76
CA SER A 365 -15.07 -2.14 11.47
C SER A 365 -14.51 -3.35 10.73
N PHE A 366 -14.82 -3.46 9.44
CA PHE A 366 -14.42 -4.59 8.59
C PHE A 366 -14.60 -4.22 7.12
N ARG A 367 -13.83 -4.88 6.24
CA ARG A 367 -13.96 -4.69 4.79
C ARG A 367 -15.39 -5.04 4.32
N ARG A 368 -15.98 -4.19 3.46
CA ARG A 368 -17.38 -4.34 3.01
C ARG A 368 -17.58 -5.24 1.79
N GLY A 369 -16.52 -5.75 1.16
CA GLY A 369 -16.66 -6.66 0.03
C GLY A 369 -15.35 -7.19 -0.53
N PHE A 370 -15.47 -8.02 -1.56
CA PHE A 370 -14.37 -8.64 -2.31
C PHE A 370 -14.79 -8.94 -3.76
N SER A 371 -13.82 -9.29 -4.62
CA SER A 371 -14.07 -9.82 -5.97
C SER A 371 -13.42 -11.18 -6.16
N LYS A 372 -14.02 -11.99 -7.05
CA LYS A 372 -13.43 -13.23 -7.57
C LYS A 372 -12.25 -13.00 -8.52
N THR A 373 -12.13 -11.79 -9.09
CA THR A 373 -11.00 -11.45 -9.97
C THR A 373 -10.07 -10.48 -9.25
N MET A 374 -8.79 -10.82 -9.23
CA MET A 374 -7.72 -9.89 -8.89
C MET A 374 -7.25 -9.20 -10.17
N GLU A 375 -7.02 -7.88 -10.08
CA GLU A 375 -6.34 -7.16 -11.16
C GLU A 375 -4.91 -7.69 -11.29
N PRO A 376 -4.40 -7.90 -12.52
CA PRO A 376 -3.02 -8.31 -12.71
C PRO A 376 -2.09 -7.23 -12.16
N ALA A 377 -1.08 -7.65 -11.39
CA ALA A 377 -0.10 -6.73 -10.86
C ALA A 377 0.66 -6.05 -12.01
N ASN A 378 0.80 -4.72 -11.94
CA ASN A 378 1.58 -3.95 -12.89
C ASN A 378 3.08 -4.08 -12.53
N PRO A 379 3.93 -4.70 -13.37
CA PRO A 379 5.35 -4.88 -13.08
C PRO A 379 6.14 -3.57 -13.02
N SER A 380 5.60 -2.48 -13.58
CA SER A 380 6.23 -1.16 -13.60
C SER A 380 5.66 -0.20 -12.56
N ASP A 381 4.73 -0.63 -11.71
CA ASP A 381 4.20 0.23 -10.66
C ASP A 381 5.23 0.47 -9.55
N GLY A 382 5.72 1.71 -9.45
CA GLY A 382 6.70 2.11 -8.43
C GLY A 382 6.30 1.81 -6.99
N LEU A 383 5.00 1.80 -6.66
CA LEU A 383 4.53 1.45 -5.31
C LEU A 383 4.79 -0.03 -5.00
N ARG A 384 4.55 -0.91 -5.97
CA ARG A 384 4.86 -2.34 -5.86
C ARG A 384 6.37 -2.57 -5.82
N LEU A 385 7.14 -1.87 -6.65
CA LEU A 385 8.60 -1.99 -6.65
C LEU A 385 9.21 -1.56 -5.31
N ALA A 386 8.72 -0.45 -4.74
CA ALA A 386 9.06 -0.01 -3.39
C ALA A 386 8.73 -1.10 -2.35
N ASP A 387 7.54 -1.69 -2.43
CA ASP A 387 7.10 -2.72 -1.49
C ASP A 387 8.01 -3.96 -1.54
N ILE A 388 8.41 -4.39 -2.74
CA ILE A 388 9.31 -5.52 -2.94
C ILE A 388 10.67 -5.26 -2.29
N ILE A 389 11.27 -4.10 -2.57
CA ILE A 389 12.59 -3.75 -2.04
C ILE A 389 12.56 -3.59 -0.52
N LEU A 390 11.56 -2.90 0.02
CA LEU A 390 11.50 -2.64 1.46
C LEU A 390 11.26 -3.92 2.26
N ASN A 391 10.46 -4.85 1.73
CA ASN A 391 9.96 -6.02 2.47
C ASN A 391 10.51 -7.36 1.98
N ASP A 392 11.52 -7.35 1.11
CA ASP A 392 12.17 -8.55 0.57
C ASP A 392 11.19 -9.54 -0.09
N ILE A 393 10.16 -9.02 -0.77
CA ILE A 393 9.07 -9.84 -1.33
C ILE A 393 9.63 -10.71 -2.47
N PRO A 394 9.58 -12.06 -2.38
CA PRO A 394 10.11 -12.93 -3.42
C PRO A 394 9.46 -12.69 -4.78
N GLN A 395 10.26 -12.66 -5.83
CA GLN A 395 9.80 -12.53 -7.22
C GLN A 395 10.06 -13.81 -7.99
N SER A 396 9.22 -14.10 -8.98
CA SER A 396 9.35 -15.28 -9.85
C SER A 396 10.27 -15.07 -11.05
N GLY A 397 10.63 -13.82 -11.38
CA GLY A 397 11.53 -13.51 -12.47
C GLY A 397 12.99 -13.83 -12.16
N PRO A 398 13.84 -13.97 -13.19
CA PRO A 398 15.26 -14.29 -13.00
C PRO A 398 15.96 -13.19 -12.19
N ALA A 399 16.58 -13.57 -11.07
CA ALA A 399 17.25 -12.65 -10.16
C ALA A 399 18.72 -12.44 -10.56
N PRO A 400 19.22 -11.19 -10.62
CA PRO A 400 20.63 -10.94 -10.88
C PRO A 400 21.49 -11.45 -9.73
N LYS A 401 22.75 -11.80 -10.00
CA LYS A 401 23.69 -12.21 -8.93
C LYS A 401 24.51 -11.02 -8.46
N ILE A 402 24.49 -10.74 -7.16
CA ILE A 402 25.29 -9.69 -6.54
C ILE A 402 26.59 -10.31 -6.04
N SER A 403 27.73 -9.67 -6.32
CA SER A 403 29.02 -10.06 -5.75
C SER A 403 29.87 -8.86 -5.34
N TRP A 404 30.66 -9.03 -4.27
CA TRP A 404 31.52 -8.00 -3.69
C TRP A 404 32.97 -8.48 -3.72
N ARG A 405 33.50 -8.67 -4.93
CA ARG A 405 34.81 -9.32 -5.15
C ARG A 405 35.97 -8.34 -5.03
N VAL A 406 35.81 -7.13 -5.57
CA VAL A 406 36.84 -6.08 -5.59
C VAL A 406 36.31 -4.89 -4.82
N ARG A 407 36.90 -4.57 -3.66
CA ARG A 407 36.46 -3.42 -2.87
C ARG A 407 36.90 -2.09 -3.54
N PRO A 408 36.09 -1.02 -3.49
CA PRO A 408 34.75 -0.89 -2.92
C PRO A 408 33.64 -1.03 -4.00
N PHE A 409 33.72 -2.05 -4.86
CA PHE A 409 32.79 -2.23 -5.98
C PHE A 409 31.84 -3.42 -5.77
N ILE A 410 30.56 -3.18 -6.03
CA ILE A 410 29.57 -4.24 -6.28
C ILE A 410 29.58 -4.58 -7.76
N ASP A 411 29.53 -5.88 -8.03
CA ASP A 411 29.32 -6.45 -9.35
C ASP A 411 27.95 -7.10 -9.38
N ILE A 412 27.11 -6.71 -10.34
CA ILE A 412 25.81 -7.29 -10.60
C ILE A 412 25.91 -8.07 -11.91
N ASP A 413 25.87 -9.39 -11.84
CA ASP A 413 25.92 -10.27 -13.01
C ASP A 413 24.51 -10.35 -13.63
N VAL A 414 24.38 -9.88 -14.88
CA VAL A 414 23.17 -9.95 -15.70
C VAL A 414 23.37 -11.01 -16.79
N THR A 415 22.51 -12.03 -16.83
CA THR A 415 22.65 -13.17 -17.74
C THR A 415 21.98 -12.90 -19.11
N PRO A 416 22.35 -13.65 -20.17
CA PRO A 416 21.67 -13.55 -21.47
C PRO A 416 20.16 -13.80 -21.41
N GLU A 417 19.69 -14.68 -20.51
CA GLU A 417 18.27 -14.96 -20.31
C GLU A 417 17.50 -13.72 -19.83
N MET A 418 18.10 -12.92 -18.96
CA MET A 418 17.47 -11.72 -18.40
C MET A 418 17.19 -10.65 -19.45
N VAL A 419 18.09 -10.52 -20.44
CA VAL A 419 17.99 -9.53 -21.53
C VAL A 419 17.42 -10.12 -22.82
N ALA A 420 16.95 -11.37 -22.79
CA ALA A 420 16.49 -12.07 -24.00
C ALA A 420 15.32 -11.36 -24.68
N ASN A 421 14.50 -10.66 -23.92
CA ASN A 421 13.33 -9.92 -24.39
C ASN A 421 13.56 -8.40 -24.51
N GLY A 422 14.82 -7.95 -24.42
CA GLY A 422 15.17 -6.53 -24.51
C GLY A 422 16.02 -6.03 -23.35
N PRO A 423 16.31 -4.71 -23.32
CA PRO A 423 17.08 -4.11 -22.23
C PRO A 423 16.35 -4.28 -20.88
N VAL A 424 17.13 -4.39 -19.80
CA VAL A 424 16.59 -4.40 -18.44
C VAL A 424 17.07 -3.18 -17.67
N GLU A 425 16.28 -2.73 -16.72
CA GLU A 425 16.65 -1.68 -15.78
C GLU A 425 17.04 -2.30 -14.44
N LEU A 426 18.17 -1.86 -13.88
CA LEU A 426 18.60 -2.21 -12.53
C LEU A 426 18.35 -1.04 -11.58
N LEU A 427 17.60 -1.29 -10.52
CA LEU A 427 17.43 -0.40 -9.37
C LEU A 427 18.14 -1.02 -8.17
N CYS A 428 19.31 -0.46 -7.82
CA CYS A 428 20.14 -0.96 -6.73
C CYS A 428 20.06 -0.02 -5.53
N TYR A 429 19.58 -0.51 -4.39
CA TYR A 429 19.48 0.23 -3.14
C TYR A 429 20.37 -0.41 -2.07
N VAL A 430 21.06 0.42 -1.28
CA VAL A 430 21.90 -0.03 -0.18
C VAL A 430 21.30 0.43 1.14
N PHE A 431 21.05 -0.54 2.02
CA PHE A 431 20.46 -0.34 3.33
C PHE A 431 21.54 -0.45 4.41
N ASP A 432 21.52 0.43 5.41
CA ASP A 432 22.37 0.32 6.59
C ASP A 432 21.81 -0.69 7.63
N SER A 433 22.53 -0.87 8.73
CA SER A 433 22.11 -1.74 9.83
C SER A 433 20.80 -1.35 10.53
N LYS A 434 20.30 -0.12 10.32
CA LYS A 434 19.02 0.36 10.84
C LYS A 434 17.89 0.20 9.83
N GLY A 435 18.19 -0.27 8.61
CA GLY A 435 17.22 -0.38 7.53
C GLY A 435 16.97 0.92 6.77
N ALA A 436 17.79 1.95 6.97
CA ALA A 436 17.70 3.17 6.19
C ALA A 436 18.43 3.00 4.86
N VAL A 437 17.84 3.49 3.77
CA VAL A 437 18.51 3.56 2.47
C VAL A 437 19.57 4.66 2.50
N VAL A 438 20.83 4.30 2.23
CA VAL A 438 22.00 5.20 2.29
C VAL A 438 22.69 5.42 0.94
N ASP A 439 22.45 4.57 -0.05
CA ASP A 439 22.92 4.75 -1.43
C ASP A 439 21.91 4.15 -2.41
N TYR A 440 21.87 4.70 -3.62
CA TYR A 440 21.02 4.25 -4.72
C TYR A 440 21.74 4.38 -6.07
N LYS A 441 21.54 3.40 -6.96
CA LYS A 441 22.03 3.44 -8.34
C LYS A 441 20.97 2.90 -9.31
N GLN A 442 20.76 3.63 -10.40
CA GLN A 442 19.96 3.23 -11.56
C GLN A 442 20.87 2.92 -12.74
N ARG A 443 20.61 1.83 -13.46
CA ARG A 443 21.29 1.54 -14.73
C ARG A 443 20.37 0.83 -15.71
N ASP A 444 20.29 1.35 -16.94
CA ASP A 444 19.82 0.59 -18.09
C ASP A 444 20.91 -0.36 -18.57
N VAL A 445 20.55 -1.60 -18.83
CA VAL A 445 21.45 -2.69 -19.21
C VAL A 445 20.97 -3.26 -20.54
N PRO A 446 21.58 -2.86 -21.67
CA PRO A 446 21.12 -3.26 -23.00
C PRO A 446 21.55 -4.68 -23.40
N ALA A 447 22.54 -5.25 -22.71
CA ALA A 447 23.08 -6.57 -22.99
C ALA A 447 23.62 -7.24 -21.72
N ALA A 448 23.72 -8.57 -21.74
CA ALA A 448 24.27 -9.36 -20.66
C ALA A 448 25.72 -8.97 -20.34
N GLY A 449 26.10 -9.07 -19.07
CA GLY A 449 27.43 -8.69 -18.60
C GLY A 449 27.46 -8.39 -17.11
N VAL A 450 28.58 -7.85 -16.67
CA VAL A 450 28.78 -7.45 -15.28
C VAL A 450 28.60 -5.95 -15.18
N VAL A 451 27.60 -5.50 -14.42
CA VAL A 451 27.39 -4.09 -14.10
C VAL A 451 28.13 -3.79 -12.81
N ARG A 452 29.19 -2.98 -12.90
CA ARG A 452 30.01 -2.59 -11.76
C ARG A 452 29.61 -1.22 -11.21
N GLY A 453 29.39 -1.13 -9.90
CA GLY A 453 29.08 0.11 -9.18
C GLY A 453 30.00 0.32 -7.98
N LYS A 454 30.55 1.52 -7.82
CA LYS A 454 31.36 1.89 -6.63
C LYS A 454 30.42 2.23 -5.46
N LEU A 455 30.63 1.65 -4.27
CA LEU A 455 29.96 2.06 -3.03
C LEU A 455 30.91 2.91 -2.19
N GLU A 456 30.59 4.20 -2.02
CA GLU A 456 31.34 5.12 -1.16
C GLU A 456 30.65 5.24 0.19
N LEU A 457 30.80 4.21 1.01
CA LEU A 457 30.16 4.10 2.31
C LEU A 457 31.24 3.89 3.40
N PRO A 458 31.00 4.37 4.63
CA PRO A 458 31.91 4.12 5.74
C PRO A 458 31.97 2.64 6.12
N SER A 459 32.89 2.28 7.03
CA SER A 459 32.93 0.95 7.64
C SER A 459 31.59 0.65 8.32
N GLY A 460 31.07 -0.56 8.10
CA GLY A 460 29.75 -0.94 8.59
C GLY A 460 29.16 -2.19 7.93
N GLN A 461 27.99 -2.60 8.42
CA GLN A 461 27.18 -3.65 7.84
C GLN A 461 26.08 -3.05 6.97
N TYR A 462 25.92 -3.60 5.77
CA TYR A 462 24.94 -3.13 4.80
C TYR A 462 24.22 -4.29 4.12
N VAL A 463 23.05 -4.02 3.57
CA VAL A 463 22.32 -4.94 2.70
C VAL A 463 22.11 -4.27 1.34
N VAL A 464 22.67 -4.87 0.29
CA VAL A 464 22.44 -4.45 -1.10
C VAL A 464 21.22 -5.20 -1.62
N LYS A 465 20.24 -4.46 -2.13
CA LYS A 465 19.04 -5.00 -2.75
C LYS A 465 18.95 -4.49 -4.18
N VAL A 466 18.71 -5.40 -5.12
CA VAL A 466 18.63 -5.09 -6.55
C VAL A 466 17.30 -5.58 -7.09
N LEU A 467 16.51 -4.66 -7.63
CA LEU A 467 15.45 -4.99 -8.58
C LEU A 467 16.02 -4.95 -9.99
N MET A 468 15.66 -5.96 -10.76
CA MET A 468 15.84 -5.98 -12.20
C MET A 468 14.46 -5.96 -12.84
N ARG A 469 14.18 -4.95 -13.67
CA ARG A 469 12.90 -4.78 -14.33
C ARG A 469 13.05 -4.95 -15.83
N SER A 470 12.17 -5.75 -16.42
CA SER A 470 11.82 -5.70 -17.84
C SER A 470 10.34 -5.31 -17.98
N ASP A 471 9.83 -5.20 -19.20
CA ASP A 471 8.43 -4.85 -19.45
C ASP A 471 7.44 -5.74 -18.69
N ASN A 472 7.75 -7.03 -18.53
CA ASN A 472 6.83 -8.02 -17.97
C ASN A 472 7.39 -8.83 -16.80
N THR A 473 8.67 -8.71 -16.46
CA THR A 473 9.30 -9.51 -15.39
C THR A 473 10.06 -8.65 -14.41
N ILE A 474 10.02 -9.07 -13.14
CA ILE A 474 10.81 -8.49 -12.06
C ILE A 474 11.70 -9.58 -11.50
N GLY A 475 13.00 -9.36 -11.50
CA GLY A 475 13.98 -10.10 -10.71
C GLY A 475 14.29 -9.34 -9.43
N PHE A 476 14.53 -10.07 -8.34
CA PHE A 476 14.91 -9.48 -7.06
C PHE A 476 16.08 -10.24 -6.44
N ALA A 477 17.12 -9.52 -6.02
CA ALA A 477 18.28 -10.08 -5.35
C ALA A 477 18.65 -9.26 -4.11
N ARG A 478 19.16 -9.95 -3.08
CA ARG A 478 19.57 -9.39 -1.79
C ARG A 478 20.92 -9.98 -1.39
N GLN A 479 21.84 -9.13 -0.95
CA GLN A 479 23.16 -9.54 -0.47
C GLN A 479 23.59 -8.68 0.72
N ALA A 480 23.82 -9.33 1.87
CA ALA A 480 24.48 -8.67 2.99
C ALA A 480 25.98 -8.50 2.69
N ILE A 481 26.54 -7.34 3.01
CA ILE A 481 27.95 -7.00 2.85
C ILE A 481 28.49 -6.34 4.12
N VAL A 482 29.80 -6.47 4.32
CA VAL A 482 30.53 -5.77 5.39
C VAL A 482 31.64 -4.95 4.75
N ILE A 483 31.62 -3.65 5.00
CA ILE A 483 32.71 -2.74 4.68
C ILE A 483 33.60 -2.68 5.93
N PRO A 484 34.88 -3.11 5.84
CA PRO A 484 35.78 -3.20 6.98
C PRO A 484 36.10 -1.82 7.57
#